data_AF-A0A9C8KBU9-F1
#
_entry.id   AF-A0A9C8KBU9-F1
#
_cell.length_a   1.000
_cell.length_b   1.000
_cell.length_c   1.000
_cell.angle_alpha   90.00
_cell.angle_beta   90.00
_cell.angle_gamma   90.00
#
_symmetry.space_group_name_H-M   'P 1'
#
loop_
_entity.id
_entity.type
_entity.pdbx_description
1 polymer ?
#
loop_
_entity_poly.entity_id
_entity_poly.type
_entity_poly.pdbx_seq_one_letter_code
_entity_poly.pdbx_strand_id
1 'polypeptide(L)'
;MKEENAHKAICKYIKFTYPDVIFTSDGSGLRLTKGLAAKFAFLKSGRGIPDLLIFEPNKTYKGLFLEVKKADEKIFKKDGTLYADEHLQEQASILDRLQHKGYAAYFCIGSMQGILFIDQYMRNEL
;
A
#
# COMPACT_ATOMS: atom_id res chain seq x y z
N MET A 1 11.26 -12.53 -5.75
CA MET A 1 11.78 -11.34 -5.03
C MET A 1 10.90 -11.14 -3.81
N LYS A 2 11.44 -10.86 -2.61
CA LYS A 2 10.60 -10.67 -1.41
C LYS A 2 9.83 -9.35 -1.49
N GLU A 3 8.62 -9.33 -0.93
CA GLU A 3 7.77 -8.13 -0.80
C GLU A 3 8.54 -6.95 -0.17
N GLU A 4 9.29 -7.22 0.89
CA GLU A 4 10.18 -6.26 1.57
C GLU A 4 11.12 -5.51 0.60
N ASN A 5 11.64 -6.19 -0.42
CA ASN A 5 12.52 -5.55 -1.40
C ASN A 5 11.75 -4.61 -2.33
N ALA A 6 10.54 -5.00 -2.73
CA ALA A 6 9.68 -4.15 -3.54
C ALA A 6 9.29 -2.88 -2.77
N HIS A 7 8.88 -3.06 -1.51
CA HIS A 7 8.55 -1.96 -0.60
C HIS A 7 9.72 -0.99 -0.42
N LYS A 8 10.92 -1.51 -0.09
CA LYS A 8 12.13 -0.69 0.06
C LYS A 8 12.48 0.08 -1.22
N ALA A 9 12.32 -0.55 -2.39
CA ALA A 9 12.56 0.11 -3.67
C ALA A 9 11.60 1.27 -3.91
N ILE A 10 10.31 1.10 -3.59
CA ILE A 10 9.30 2.17 -3.68
C ILE A 10 9.65 3.32 -2.74
N CYS A 11 9.92 3.04 -1.46
CA CYS A 11 10.29 4.08 -0.49
C CYS A 11 11.56 4.84 -0.89
N LYS A 12 12.56 4.14 -1.45
CA LYS A 12 13.79 4.78 -1.97
C LYS A 12 13.50 5.67 -3.17
N TYR A 13 12.62 5.23 -4.07
CA TYR A 13 12.20 6.00 -5.22
C TYR A 13 11.52 7.31 -4.81
N ILE A 14 10.54 7.26 -3.91
CA ILE A 14 9.84 8.47 -3.44
C ILE A 14 10.83 9.47 -2.84
N LYS A 15 11.72 9.02 -1.95
CA LYS A 15 12.72 9.89 -1.32
C LYS A 15 13.68 10.56 -2.31
N PHE A 16 13.95 9.90 -3.43
CA PHE A 16 14.87 10.42 -4.45
C PHE A 16 14.17 11.33 -5.45
N THR A 17 13.02 10.90 -5.97
CA THR A 17 12.30 11.58 -7.06
C THR A 17 11.37 12.69 -6.55
N TYR A 18 10.79 12.50 -5.37
CA TYR A 18 9.81 13.40 -4.77
C TYR A 18 10.22 13.74 -3.32
N PRO A 19 11.36 14.45 -3.12
CA PRO A 19 11.95 14.65 -1.79
C PRO A 19 11.05 15.43 -0.81
N ASP A 20 10.13 16.25 -1.33
CA ASP A 20 9.21 17.06 -0.51
C ASP A 20 7.92 16.30 -0.13
N VAL A 21 7.68 15.13 -0.72
CA VAL A 21 6.46 14.35 -0.46
C VAL A 21 6.53 13.71 0.92
N ILE A 22 5.51 14.01 1.74
CA ILE A 22 5.35 13.43 3.07
C ILE A 22 4.69 12.06 2.92
N PHE A 23 5.37 11.02 3.41
CA PHE A 23 4.82 9.67 3.46
C PHE A 23 5.29 8.93 4.71
N THR A 24 4.51 7.94 5.12
CA THR A 24 4.93 6.92 6.08
C THR A 24 4.68 5.54 5.48
N SER A 25 5.38 4.53 5.97
CA SER A 25 5.06 3.16 5.67
C SER A 25 5.03 2.32 6.93
N ASP A 26 4.26 1.24 6.90
CA ASP A 26 4.34 0.22 7.94
C ASP A 26 5.72 -0.46 7.89
N GLY A 27 6.11 -1.09 9.00
CA GLY A 27 7.28 -1.95 9.08
C GLY A 27 7.05 -3.30 8.38
N SER A 28 6.30 -3.35 7.28
CA SER A 28 5.98 -4.58 6.58
C SER A 28 7.25 -5.24 6.04
N GLY A 29 7.33 -6.55 6.23
CA GLY A 29 8.54 -7.35 6.00
C GLY A 29 9.50 -7.45 7.20
N LEU A 30 9.36 -6.64 8.26
CA LEU A 30 10.13 -6.81 9.49
C LEU A 30 9.54 -7.92 10.36
N ARG A 31 10.38 -8.88 10.78
CA ARG A 31 9.95 -9.91 11.73
C ARG A 31 9.85 -9.30 13.14
N LEU A 32 8.62 -9.08 13.60
CA LEU A 32 8.35 -8.59 14.96
C LEU A 32 8.21 -9.75 15.95
N THR A 33 8.58 -9.50 17.21
CA THR A 33 8.22 -10.39 18.32
C THR A 33 6.71 -10.30 18.59
N LYS A 34 6.10 -11.35 19.15
CA LYS A 34 4.65 -11.38 19.41
C LYS A 34 4.17 -10.18 20.26
N GLY A 35 4.93 -9.82 21.29
CA GLY A 35 4.59 -8.69 22.16
C GLY A 35 4.69 -7.34 21.43
N LEU A 36 5.66 -7.18 20.53
CA LEU A 36 5.79 -5.97 19.73
C LEU A 36 4.66 -5.89 18.69
N ALA A 37 4.32 -6.99 18.02
CA ALA A 37 3.20 -7.06 17.09
C ALA A 37 1.86 -6.68 17.75
N ALA A 38 1.60 -7.16 18.97
CA ALA A 38 0.40 -6.79 19.73
C ALA A 38 0.36 -5.29 20.05
N LYS A 39 1.49 -4.68 20.44
CA LYS A 39 1.59 -3.23 20.67
C LYS A 39 1.33 -2.44 19.39
N PHE A 40 1.92 -2.84 18.26
CA PHE A 40 1.66 -2.18 16.98
C PHE A 40 0.20 -2.32 16.53
N ALA A 41 -0.41 -3.50 16.70
CA ALA A 41 -1.81 -3.72 16.37
C ALA A 41 -2.74 -2.81 17.19
N PHE A 42 -2.45 -2.61 18.48
CA PHE A 42 -3.21 -1.71 19.35
C PHE A 42 -3.14 -0.24 18.91
N LEU A 43 -2.02 0.18 18.30
CA LEU A 43 -1.84 1.55 17.82
C LEU A 43 -2.56 1.83 16.49
N LYS A 44 -3.10 0.80 15.82
CA LYS A 44 -3.80 0.93 14.54
C LYS A 44 -5.31 0.96 14.78
N SER A 45 -6.03 1.63 13.89
CA SER A 45 -7.50 1.62 13.90
C SER A 45 -8.11 0.27 13.54
N GLY A 46 -7.32 -0.67 13.06
CA GLY A 46 -7.75 -2.01 12.68
C GLY A 46 -6.67 -2.78 11.91
N ARG A 47 -7.05 -3.97 11.45
CA ARG A 47 -6.27 -4.78 10.50
C ARG A 47 -6.44 -4.25 9.06
N GLY A 48 -5.54 -4.63 8.17
CA GLY A 48 -5.63 -4.30 6.73
C GLY A 48 -5.35 -2.83 6.37
N ILE A 49 -4.75 -2.04 7.27
CA ILE A 49 -4.26 -0.70 6.93
C ILE A 49 -3.14 -0.83 5.88
N PRO A 50 -3.19 -0.06 4.77
CA PRO A 50 -2.22 -0.18 3.70
C PRO A 50 -0.78 0.02 4.16
N ASP A 51 0.15 -0.64 3.47
CA ASP A 51 1.58 -0.56 3.73
C ASP A 51 2.17 0.84 3.59
N LEU A 52 1.77 1.59 2.57
CA LEU A 52 2.38 2.88 2.21
C LEU A 52 1.30 3.97 2.15
N LEU A 53 1.50 5.02 2.94
CA LEU A 53 0.59 6.15 3.07
C LEU A 53 1.31 7.41 2.61
N ILE A 54 0.86 7.99 1.51
CA ILE A 54 1.38 9.22 0.92
C ILE A 54 0.36 10.33 1.18
N PHE A 55 0.79 11.37 1.89
CA PHE A 55 -0.06 12.46 2.38
C PHE A 55 -0.11 13.66 1.43
N GLU A 56 0.24 13.45 0.17
CA GLU A 56 0.20 14.48 -0.87
C GLU A 56 -1.20 14.51 -1.49
N PRO A 57 -2.02 15.55 -1.30
CA PRO A 57 -3.27 15.69 -2.05
C PRO A 57 -3.00 16.11 -3.51
N ASN A 58 -3.91 15.79 -4.42
CA ASN A 58 -3.85 16.28 -5.80
C ASN A 58 -5.22 16.80 -6.26
N LYS A 59 -5.41 17.05 -7.56
CA LYS A 59 -6.67 17.63 -8.08
C LYS A 59 -7.88 16.71 -7.89
N THR A 60 -7.66 15.40 -7.83
CA THR A 60 -8.70 14.36 -7.83
C THR A 60 -8.84 13.69 -6.46
N TYR A 61 -7.72 13.45 -5.79
CA TYR A 61 -7.62 12.60 -4.60
C TYR A 61 -7.00 13.34 -3.41
N LYS A 62 -7.38 12.91 -2.21
CA LYS A 62 -6.92 13.50 -0.94
C LYS A 62 -5.62 12.92 -0.41
N GLY A 63 -5.04 11.95 -1.11
CA GLY A 63 -3.87 11.17 -0.69
C GLY A 63 -3.81 9.83 -1.44
N LEU A 64 -2.64 9.19 -1.43
CA LEU A 64 -2.40 7.88 -2.07
C LEU A 64 -2.04 6.81 -1.02
N PHE A 65 -2.67 5.65 -1.13
CA PHE A 65 -2.51 4.51 -0.24
C PHE A 65 -2.20 3.26 -1.06
N LEU A 66 -1.07 2.61 -0.79
CA LEU A 66 -0.66 1.41 -1.53
C LEU A 66 -0.46 0.24 -0.57
N GLU A 67 -1.08 -0.89 -0.89
CA GLU A 67 -0.82 -2.18 -0.26
C GLU A 67 0.14 -2.96 -1.17
N VAL A 68 1.36 -3.24 -0.70
CA VAL A 68 2.45 -3.76 -1.52
C VAL A 68 2.47 -5.28 -1.45
N LYS A 69 2.37 -5.93 -2.61
CA LYS A 69 2.47 -7.39 -2.76
C LYS A 69 3.72 -7.77 -3.54
N LYS A 70 4.21 -8.99 -3.32
CA LYS A 70 5.33 -9.52 -4.12
C LYS A 70 4.88 -9.78 -5.57
N ALA A 71 5.82 -9.74 -6.52
CA ALA A 71 5.52 -9.83 -7.95
C ALA A 71 4.82 -11.13 -8.39
N ASP A 72 5.02 -12.24 -7.67
CA ASP A 72 4.43 -13.55 -7.91
C ASP A 72 3.14 -13.81 -7.11
N GLU A 73 2.62 -12.79 -6.44
CA GLU A 73 1.45 -12.93 -5.59
C GLU A 73 0.16 -13.01 -6.40
N LYS A 74 -0.66 -14.01 -6.07
CA LYS A 74 -1.96 -14.21 -6.70
C LYS A 74 -3.04 -13.54 -5.84
N ILE A 75 -3.36 -12.30 -6.17
CA ILE A 75 -4.40 -11.51 -5.51
C ILE A 75 -5.79 -11.86 -6.06
N PHE A 76 -5.87 -12.03 -7.38
CA PHE A 76 -7.10 -12.32 -8.09
C PHE A 76 -7.06 -13.72 -8.71
N LYS A 77 -8.19 -14.40 -8.66
CA LYS A 77 -8.45 -15.62 -9.43
C LYS A 77 -8.58 -15.25 -10.92
N LYS A 78 -8.61 -16.28 -11.77
CA LYS A 78 -8.78 -16.12 -13.22
C LYS A 78 -10.08 -15.41 -13.61
N ASP A 79 -11.09 -15.44 -12.75
CA ASP A 79 -12.38 -14.78 -12.94
C ASP A 79 -12.40 -13.31 -12.45
N GLY A 80 -11.27 -12.79 -11.96
CA GLY A 80 -11.16 -11.43 -11.41
C GLY A 80 -11.62 -11.30 -9.96
N THR A 81 -12.14 -12.36 -9.33
CA THR A 81 -12.51 -12.34 -7.91
C THR A 81 -11.27 -12.47 -7.02
N LEU A 82 -11.30 -11.85 -5.84
CA LEU A 82 -10.23 -12.00 -4.86
C LEU A 82 -10.13 -13.45 -4.35
N TYR A 83 -8.92 -13.88 -3.99
CA TYR A 83 -8.76 -15.12 -3.23
C TYR A 83 -9.45 -15.01 -1.86
N ALA A 84 -9.96 -16.13 -1.36
CA ALA A 84 -10.72 -16.21 -0.11
C ALA A 84 -9.84 -16.15 1.16
N ASP A 85 -8.64 -15.57 1.05
CA ASP A 85 -7.75 -15.36 2.18
C ASP A 85 -8.31 -14.22 3.06
N GLU A 86 -8.56 -14.51 4.34
CA GLU A 86 -9.18 -13.55 5.28
C GLU A 86 -8.39 -12.22 5.31
N HIS A 87 -7.06 -12.31 5.34
CA HIS A 87 -6.21 -11.13 5.41
C HIS A 87 -6.31 -10.28 4.14
N LEU A 88 -6.32 -10.93 2.97
CA LEU A 88 -6.51 -10.24 1.69
C LEU A 88 -7.87 -9.55 1.59
N GLN A 89 -8.94 -10.18 2.09
CA GLN A 89 -10.27 -9.59 2.13
C GLN A 89 -10.33 -8.36 3.06
N GLU A 90 -9.67 -8.41 4.21
CA GLU A 90 -9.57 -7.26 5.12
C GLU A 90 -8.85 -6.08 4.46
N GLN A 91 -7.73 -6.34 3.78
CA GLN A 91 -7.00 -5.32 3.03
C GLN A 91 -7.87 -4.70 1.94
N ALA A 92 -8.53 -5.54 1.13
CA ALA A 92 -9.43 -5.08 0.07
C ALA A 92 -10.58 -4.21 0.62
N SER A 93 -11.17 -4.60 1.75
CA SER A 93 -12.23 -3.82 2.40
C SER A 93 -11.74 -2.44 2.85
N ILE A 94 -10.52 -2.32 3.37
CA ILE A 94 -9.96 -1.01 3.75
C ILE A 94 -9.66 -0.16 2.52
N LEU A 95 -9.10 -0.73 1.45
CA LEU A 95 -8.85 -0.01 0.20
C LEU A 95 -10.15 0.54 -0.39
N ASP A 96 -11.20 -0.28 -0.46
CA ASP A 96 -12.53 0.14 -0.93
C ASP A 96 -13.10 1.30 -0.09
N ARG A 97 -13.00 1.22 1.24
CA ARG A 97 -13.43 2.30 2.14
C ARG A 97 -12.65 3.59 1.95
N LEU A 98 -11.35 3.51 1.65
CA LEU A 98 -10.51 4.67 1.35
C LEU A 98 -10.91 5.32 0.03
N GLN A 99 -11.16 4.51 -1.01
CA GLN A 99 -11.66 5.00 -2.30
C GLN A 99 -12.99 5.74 -2.16
N HIS A 100 -13.95 5.17 -1.42
CA HIS A 100 -15.23 5.82 -1.11
C HIS A 100 -15.09 7.15 -0.35
N LYS A 101 -13.96 7.37 0.34
CA LYS A 101 -13.66 8.63 1.05
C LYS A 101 -12.94 9.67 0.16
N GLY A 102 -12.61 9.32 -1.08
CA GLY A 102 -11.91 10.18 -2.04
C GLY A 102 -10.38 10.08 -1.97
N TYR A 103 -9.84 8.97 -1.48
CA TYR A 103 -8.42 8.67 -1.55
C TYR A 103 -8.12 7.74 -2.72
N ALA A 104 -6.95 7.87 -3.34
CA ALA A 104 -6.44 6.85 -4.25
C ALA A 104 -5.93 5.68 -3.39
N ALA A 105 -6.47 4.47 -3.57
CA ALA A 105 -6.06 3.33 -2.76
C ALA A 105 -6.05 2.04 -3.60
N TYR A 106 -4.90 1.37 -3.70
CA TYR A 106 -4.74 0.22 -4.59
C TYR A 106 -3.81 -0.85 -4.02
N PHE A 107 -4.04 -2.10 -4.44
CA PHE A 107 -3.01 -3.13 -4.41
C PHE A 107 -1.93 -2.81 -5.43
N CYS A 108 -0.68 -2.99 -5.04
CA CYS A 108 0.50 -2.76 -5.85
C CYS A 108 1.34 -4.04 -5.92
N ILE A 109 1.41 -4.67 -7.10
CA ILE A 109 2.16 -5.90 -7.34
C ILE A 109 3.59 -5.57 -7.80
N GLY A 110 4.54 -5.73 -6.89
CA GLY A 110 5.95 -5.42 -7.14
C GLY A 110 6.26 -3.92 -7.22
N SER A 111 7.55 -3.57 -7.27
CA SER A 111 7.99 -2.17 -7.20
C SER A 111 7.66 -1.37 -8.45
N MET A 112 7.69 -1.99 -9.63
CA MET A 112 7.43 -1.30 -10.90
C MET A 112 6.02 -0.73 -10.95
N GLN A 113 5.02 -1.51 -10.52
CA GLN A 113 3.64 -1.03 -10.49
C GLN A 113 3.45 0.07 -9.44
N GLY A 114 4.09 -0.05 -8.28
CA GLY A 114 4.02 0.98 -7.24
C GLY A 114 4.59 2.31 -7.70
N ILE A 115 5.76 2.28 -8.34
CA ILE A 115 6.38 3.46 -8.95
C ILE A 115 5.46 4.08 -10.01
N LEU A 116 4.89 3.24 -10.90
CA LEU A 116 3.95 3.71 -11.91
C LEU A 116 2.74 4.43 -11.30
N PHE A 117 2.11 3.83 -10.28
CA PHE A 117 0.96 4.45 -9.60
C PHE A 117 1.33 5.75 -8.92
N ILE A 118 2.51 5.85 -8.29
CA ILE A 118 2.99 7.09 -7.69
C ILE A 118 3.19 8.16 -8.77
N ASP A 119 3.85 7.83 -9.88
CA ASP A 119 4.08 8.80 -10.94
C ASP A 119 2.79 9.28 -11.60
N GLN A 120 1.84 8.36 -11.84
CA GLN A 120 0.52 8.72 -12.36
C GLN A 120 -0.25 9.57 -11.35
N TYR A 121 -0.17 9.25 -10.05
CA TYR A 121 -0.78 10.05 -8.99
C TYR A 121 -0.24 11.48 -8.96
N MET A 122 1.09 11.64 -8.94
CA MET A 122 1.74 12.95 -8.90
C MET A 122 1.43 13.77 -10.15
N ARG A 123 1.22 13.11 -11.30
CA ARG A 123 0.83 13.75 -12.56
C ARG A 123 -0.67 13.96 -12.75
N ASN A 124 -1.51 13.50 -11.82
CA ASN A 124 -2.98 13.51 -11.93
C ASN A 124 -3.50 12.69 -13.14
N GLU A 125 -2.91 11.52 -13.38
CA GLU A 125 -3.19 10.58 -14.48
C GLU A 125 -3.73 9.22 -13.99
N LEU A 126 -4.13 9.13 -12.71
CA LEU A 126 -4.74 7.93 -12.11
C LEU A 126 -6.24 7.83 -12.37
#